data_AF-A0A158E5N1-F1
#
_entry.id   AF-A0A158E5N1-F1
#
_cell.length_a   1.000
_cell.length_b   1.000
_cell.length_c   1.000
_cell.angle_alpha   90.00
_cell.angle_beta   90.00
_cell.angle_gamma   90.00
#
_symmetry.space_group_name_H-M   'P 1'
#
loop_
_entity.id
_entity.type
_entity.pdbx_description
1 polymer ?
#
loop_
_entity_poly.entity_id
_entity_poly.type
_entity_poly.pdbx_seq_one_letter_code
_entity_poly.pdbx_strand_id
1 'polypeptide(L)' 'MRPAIPARPEQTYPPLQIRIINRALRDATLAPNANDALDCCADALLHLAELARAEVRHD' A
#
# COMPACT_ATOMS: atom_id res chain seq x y z
N MET A 1 -13.65 -25.64 2.08
CA MET A 1 -12.75 -24.64 2.72
C MET A 1 -11.42 -24.69 1.97
N ARG A 2 -11.03 -23.63 1.26
CA ARG A 2 -9.76 -23.60 0.51
C ARG A 2 -8.59 -23.49 1.49
N PRO A 3 -7.53 -24.31 1.41
CA PRO A 3 -6.36 -24.16 2.26
C PRO A 3 -5.67 -22.82 1.95
N ALA A 4 -5.40 -22.04 2.99
CA ALA A 4 -4.61 -20.82 2.87
C ALA A 4 -3.15 -21.22 2.62
N ILE A 5 -2.62 -20.87 1.45
CA ILE A 5 -1.22 -21.08 1.12
C ILE A 5 -0.41 -20.00 1.84
N PRO A 6 0.56 -20.34 2.70
CA PRO A 6 1.41 -19.35 3.34
C PRO A 6 2.19 -18.57 2.27
N ALA A 7 2.16 -17.24 2.37
CA ALA A 7 2.91 -16.39 1.47
C ALA A 7 4.41 -16.67 1.63
N ARG A 8 5.15 -16.76 0.51
CA ARG A 8 6.62 -16.84 0.57
C ARG A 8 7.18 -15.59 1.30
N PRO A 9 8.35 -15.67 1.94
CA PRO A 9 8.96 -14.50 2.59
C PRO A 9 9.10 -13.31 1.63
N GLU A 10 9.42 -13.58 0.37
CA GLU A 10 9.51 -12.61 -0.73
C GLU A 10 8.14 -11.99 -1.11
N GLN A 11 7.05 -12.70 -0.83
CA GLN A 11 5.66 -12.22 -1.03
C GLN A 11 5.11 -11.54 0.23
N THR A 12 5.87 -11.54 1.32
CA THR A 12 5.52 -10.80 2.53
C THR A 12 5.95 -9.37 2.31
N TYR A 13 5.04 -8.56 1.76
CA TYR A 13 5.21 -7.12 1.72
C TYR A 13 5.62 -6.63 3.12
N PRO A 14 6.61 -5.73 3.23
CA PRO A 14 6.97 -5.12 4.49
C PRO A 14 5.70 -4.65 5.23
N PRO A 15 5.57 -4.92 6.55
CA PRO A 15 4.37 -4.59 7.31
C PRO A 15 3.93 -3.12 7.15
N LEU A 16 4.88 -2.22 6.89
CA LEU A 16 4.63 -0.81 6.64
C LEU A 16 3.89 -0.55 5.32
N GLN A 17 4.31 -1.19 4.21
CA GLN A 17 3.72 -0.98 2.89
C GLN A 17 2.26 -1.43 2.86
N ILE A 18 1.94 -2.59 3.47
CA ILE A 18 0.57 -3.08 3.60
C ILE A 18 -0.30 -2.14 4.44
N ARG A 19 0.26 -1.54 5.50
CA ARG A 19 -0.49 -0.55 6.31
C ARG A 19 -0.82 0.71 5.52
N ILE A 20 0.10 1.19 4.70
CA ILE A 20 -0.11 2.36 3.82
C ILE A 20 -1.24 2.06 2.82
N ILE A 21 -1.16 0.91 2.14
CA ILE A 21 -2.17 0.48 1.16
C ILE A 21 -3.54 0.32 1.83
N ASN A 22 -3.63 -0.42 2.94
CA ASN A 22 -4.92 -0.68 3.59
C ASN A 22 -5.57 0.60 4.13
N ARG A 23 -4.77 1.56 4.59
CA ARG A 23 -5.28 2.86 5.01
C ARG A 23 -5.85 3.64 3.83
N ALA A 24 -5.10 3.73 2.75
CA ALA A 24 -5.53 4.42 1.53
C ALA A 24 -6.82 3.82 0.95
N LEU A 25 -6.92 2.49 0.91
CA LEU A 25 -8.13 1.80 0.45
C LEU A 25 -9.33 2.08 1.35
N ARG A 26 -9.14 2.13 2.68
CA ARG A 26 -10.21 2.51 3.61
C ARG A 26 -10.65 3.96 3.40
N ASP A 27 -9.71 4.88 3.28
CA ASP A 27 -10.00 6.30 3.10
C ASP A 27 -10.70 6.52 1.74
N ALA A 28 -10.27 5.82 0.69
CA ALA A 28 -10.91 5.83 -0.62
C ALA A 28 -12.36 5.28 -0.60
N THR A 29 -12.64 4.24 0.20
CA THR A 29 -14.02 3.75 0.35
C THR A 29 -14.95 4.71 1.09
N LEU A 30 -14.40 5.64 1.86
CA LEU A 30 -15.15 6.66 2.60
C LEU A 30 -15.22 8.00 1.86
N ALA A 31 -14.52 8.13 0.73
CA ALA A 31 -14.47 9.35 -0.05
C ALA A 31 -15.83 9.66 -0.70
N PRO A 32 -16.23 10.93 -0.79
CA PRO A 32 -17.56 11.33 -1.26
C PRO A 32 -17.71 11.22 -2.79
N ASN A 33 -16.61 11.16 -3.53
CA ASN A 33 -16.62 10.98 -4.99
C ASN A 33 -15.36 10.23 -5.47
N ALA A 34 -15.36 9.82 -6.75
CA ALA A 34 -14.29 9.03 -7.33
C ALA A 34 -12.94 9.77 -7.42
N ASN A 35 -12.94 11.10 -7.61
CA ASN A 35 -11.69 11.86 -7.68
C ASN A 35 -11.01 11.89 -6.30
N ASP A 36 -11.78 12.15 -5.24
CA ASP A 36 -11.25 12.15 -3.86
C ASP A 36 -10.71 10.77 -3.46
N ALA A 37 -11.34 9.69 -3.94
CA ALA A 37 -10.85 8.32 -3.74
C ALA A 37 -9.53 8.07 -4.49
N LEU A 38 -9.40 8.60 -5.71
CA LEU A 38 -8.16 8.52 -6.49
C LEU A 38 -7.04 9.33 -5.84
N ASP A 39 -7.33 10.50 -5.28
CA ASP A 39 -6.35 11.32 -4.57
C ASP A 39 -5.79 10.58 -3.35
N CYS A 40 -6.66 9.93 -2.56
CA CYS A 40 -6.24 9.09 -1.43
C CYS A 40 -5.30 7.95 -1.86
N CYS A 41 -5.56 7.35 -3.03
CA CYS A 41 -4.71 6.31 -3.59
C CYS A 41 -3.38 6.87 -4.14
N ALA A 42 -3.41 8.04 -4.77
CA ALA A 42 -2.24 8.73 -5.31
C ALA A 42 -1.24 9.10 -4.21
N ASP A 43 -1.72 9.64 -3.09
CA ASP A 43 -0.90 9.97 -1.92
C ASP A 43 -0.17 8.74 -1.37
N ALA A 44 -0.88 7.61 -1.29
CA ALA A 44 -0.31 6.36 -0.83
C ALA A 44 0.77 5.81 -1.78
N LEU A 45 0.54 5.90 -3.09
CA LEU A 45 1.53 5.52 -4.10
C LEU A 45 2.77 6.40 -4.05
N LEU A 46 2.61 7.72 -3.84
CA LEU A 46 3.73 8.63 -3.68
C LEU A 46 4.58 8.25 -2.47
N HIS A 47 3.94 7.98 -1.33
CA HIS A 47 4.65 7.58 -0.10
C HIS A 47 5.38 6.23 -0.26
N LEU A 48 4.79 5.27 -0.96
CA LEU A 48 5.47 4.01 -1.31
C LEU A 48 6.67 4.24 -2.24
N ALA A 49 6.56 5.15 -3.21
CA ALA A 49 7.67 5.49 -4.09
C ALA A 49 8.83 6.15 -3.33
N GLU A 50 8.54 6.97 -2.32
CA GLU A 50 9.56 7.54 -1.44
C GLU A 50 10.28 6.48 -0.62
N LEU A 51 9.55 5.52 -0.05
CA LEU A 51 10.13 4.38 0.66
C LEU A 51 11.05 3.56 -0.25
N ALA A 52 10.58 3.22 -1.46
CA ALA A 52 11.40 2.49 -2.43
C ALA A 52 12.65 3.26 -2.84
N ARG A 53 12.54 4.59 -3.03
CA ARG A 53 13.71 5.45 -3.32
C ARG A 53 14.69 5.49 -2.15
N ALA A 54 14.21 5.46 -0.92
CA ALA A 54 15.05 5.44 0.28
C ALA A 54 15.80 4.10 0.40
N GLU A 55 15.11 2.98 0.17
CA GLU A 55 15.74 1.64 0.16
C GLU A 55 16.87 1.53 -0.86
N VAL A 56 16.70 2.10 -2.07
CA VAL A 56 17.75 2.12 -3.11
C VAL A 56 18.91 3.07 -2.77
N ARG A 57 18.70 4.07 -1.92
CA ARG A 57 19.74 5.04 -1.52
C ARG A 57 20.59 4.59 -0.34
N HIS A 58 20.17 3.55 0.37
CA HIS A 58 20.95 2.94 1.44
C HIS A 58 21.84 1.82 0.87
N ASP A 59 22.87 2.22 0.11
CA ASP A 59 24.10 1.45 -0.14
C ASP A 59 25.23 2.01 0.73
#